data_AF-A0A954T9R4-F1
#
_entry.id   AF-A0A954T9R4-F1
#
_cell.length_a   1.000
_cell.length_b   1.000
_cell.length_c   1.000
_cell.angle_alpha   90.00
_cell.angle_beta   90.00
_cell.angle_gamma   90.00
#
_symmetry.space_group_name_H-M   'P 1'
#
loop_
_entity.id
_entity.type
_entity.pdbx_description
1 polymer ?
#
loop_
_entity_poly.entity_id
_entity_poly.type
_entity_poly.pdbx_seq_one_letter_code
_entity_poly.pdbx_strand_id
1 'polypeptide(L)'
;MRAIDAQVAHVWMVRTFLKHSDEAAEDEELASVHRDLYDFMLALGPSLDAGDAKAYLKLAAKKLSKLTRATELYTEIQPEVSGHMNFCMAARSLELAVAEIRRLVSENV
;
A
#
# COMPACT_ATOMS: atom_id res chain seq x y z
N MET A 1 13.17 6.30 6.95
CA MET A 1 13.23 4.86 6.60
C MET A 1 12.39 4.02 7.56
N ARG A 2 12.86 3.69 8.78
CA ARG A 2 12.15 2.77 9.69
C ARG A 2 10.69 3.12 10.00
N ALA A 3 10.37 4.40 10.19
CA ALA A 3 8.98 4.83 10.41
C ALA A 3 8.07 4.56 9.21
N ILE A 4 8.60 4.75 7.98
CA ILE A 4 7.87 4.43 6.74
C ILE A 4 7.73 2.92 6.61
N ASP A 5 8.79 2.16 6.90
CA ASP A 5 8.78 0.70 6.84
C ASP A 5 7.78 0.07 7.84
N ALA A 6 7.62 0.67 9.03
CA ALA A 6 6.58 0.28 9.96
C ALA A 6 5.17 0.44 9.36
N GLN A 7 4.93 1.47 8.55
CA GLN A 7 3.66 1.63 7.83
C GLN A 7 3.53 0.65 6.65
N VAL A 8 4.64 0.31 5.99
CA VAL A 8 4.67 -0.71 4.93
C VAL A 8 4.21 -2.07 5.46
N ALA A 9 4.46 -2.40 6.72
CA ALA A 9 3.91 -3.62 7.32
C ALA A 9 2.36 -3.66 7.29
N HIS A 10 1.69 -2.53 7.53
CA HIS A 10 0.22 -2.43 7.42
C HIS A 10 -0.24 -2.59 5.96
N VAL A 11 0.47 -1.95 5.02
CA VAL A 11 0.21 -2.10 3.57
C VAL A 11 0.37 -3.57 3.14
N TRP A 12 1.37 -4.29 3.68
CA TRP A 12 1.58 -5.70 3.39
C TRP A 12 0.43 -6.57 3.89
N MET A 13 -0.11 -6.28 5.07
CA MET A 13 -1.25 -7.01 5.62
C MET A 13 -2.50 -6.83 4.75
N VAL A 14 -2.81 -5.61 4.33
CA VAL A 14 -3.93 -5.34 3.41
C VAL A 14 -3.72 -6.04 2.07
N ARG A 15 -2.53 -5.90 1.47
CA ARG A 15 -2.18 -6.59 0.22
C ARG A 15 -2.36 -8.11 0.33
N THR A 16 -1.94 -8.69 1.44
CA THR A 16 -2.01 -10.14 1.65
C THR A 16 -3.45 -10.59 1.81
N PHE A 17 -4.27 -9.82 2.53
CA PHE A 17 -5.71 -10.06 2.61
C PHE A 17 -6.35 -10.03 1.21
N LEU A 18 -6.17 -8.93 0.47
CA LEU A 18 -6.77 -8.76 -0.86
C LEU A 18 -6.34 -9.83 -1.85
N LYS A 19 -5.04 -10.18 -1.91
CA LYS A 19 -4.54 -11.20 -2.84
C LYS A 19 -5.24 -12.56 -2.68
N HIS A 20 -5.69 -12.89 -1.47
CA HIS A 20 -6.28 -14.20 -1.16
C HIS A 20 -7.79 -14.13 -0.94
N SER A 21 -8.43 -13.00 -1.25
CA SER A 21 -9.88 -12.93 -1.23
C SER A 21 -10.45 -13.48 -2.54
N ASP A 22 -11.61 -14.14 -2.46
CA ASP A 22 -12.28 -14.66 -3.65
C ASP A 22 -12.68 -13.50 -4.59
N GLU A 23 -13.02 -12.35 -4.02
CA GLU A 23 -13.35 -11.13 -4.76
C GLU A 23 -12.23 -10.68 -5.68
N ALA A 24 -10.95 -10.82 -5.30
CA ALA A 24 -9.84 -10.42 -6.16
C ALA A 24 -9.56 -11.41 -7.30
N ALA A 25 -10.14 -12.62 -7.25
CA ALA A 25 -10.08 -13.57 -8.37
C ALA A 25 -11.15 -13.26 -9.43
N GLU A 26 -12.23 -12.58 -9.04
CA GLU A 26 -13.38 -12.26 -9.90
C GLU A 26 -13.37 -10.79 -10.38
N ASP A 27 -12.70 -9.90 -9.63
CA ASP A 27 -12.60 -8.46 -9.91
C ASP A 27 -11.16 -8.05 -10.25
N GLU A 28 -10.94 -7.71 -11.53
CA GLU A 28 -9.62 -7.33 -12.05
C GLU A 28 -9.15 -5.95 -11.53
N GLU A 29 -10.06 -5.05 -11.18
CA GLU A 29 -9.72 -3.76 -10.58
C GLU A 29 -9.19 -3.96 -9.16
N LEU A 30 -9.84 -4.79 -8.35
CA LEU A 30 -9.36 -5.17 -7.03
C LEU A 30 -8.03 -5.94 -7.13
N ALA A 31 -7.90 -6.83 -8.11
CA ALA A 31 -6.64 -7.53 -8.37
C ALA A 31 -5.50 -6.54 -8.67
N SER A 32 -5.78 -5.46 -9.41
CA SER A 32 -4.80 -4.42 -9.70
C SER A 32 -4.28 -3.71 -8.44
N VAL A 33 -5.15 -3.45 -7.46
CA VAL A 33 -4.79 -2.83 -6.18
C VAL A 33 -3.69 -3.64 -5.49
N HIS A 34 -3.92 -4.93 -5.22
CA HIS A 34 -2.95 -5.72 -4.45
C HIS A 34 -1.62 -5.92 -5.19
N ARG A 35 -1.61 -5.84 -6.54
CA ARG A 35 -0.39 -5.85 -7.35
C ARG A 35 0.37 -4.53 -7.21
N ASP A 36 -0.33 -3.41 -7.24
CA ASP A 36 0.28 -2.09 -7.08
C ASP A 36 0.83 -1.84 -5.67
N LEU A 37 0.15 -2.37 -4.63
CA LEU A 37 0.70 -2.40 -3.27
C LEU A 37 2.00 -3.22 -3.25
N TYR A 38 2.01 -4.39 -3.87
CA TYR A 38 3.20 -5.25 -3.94
C TYR A 38 4.38 -4.56 -4.66
N ASP A 39 4.13 -3.88 -5.77
CA ASP A 39 5.12 -3.13 -6.53
C ASP A 39 5.81 -2.03 -5.71
N PHE A 40 5.07 -1.38 -4.80
CA PHE A 40 5.63 -0.39 -3.89
C PHE A 40 6.63 -1.05 -2.94
N MET A 41 6.23 -2.14 -2.28
CA MET A 41 7.02 -2.84 -1.27
C MET A 41 8.26 -3.50 -1.88
N LEU A 42 8.08 -4.16 -3.04
CA LEU A 42 9.17 -4.77 -3.79
C LEU A 42 10.25 -3.75 -4.19
N ALA A 43 9.84 -2.54 -4.56
CA ALA A 43 10.80 -1.50 -4.94
C ALA A 43 11.66 -1.01 -3.74
N LEU A 44 11.13 -1.06 -2.51
CA LEU A 44 11.82 -0.58 -1.32
C LEU A 44 12.76 -1.64 -0.71
N GLY A 45 12.42 -2.92 -0.86
CA GLY A 45 13.14 -4.06 -0.27
C GLY A 45 14.66 -3.99 -0.41
N PRO A 46 15.23 -3.83 -1.63
CA PRO A 46 16.68 -3.80 -1.80
C PRO A 46 17.39 -2.71 -1.00
N SER A 47 16.79 -1.52 -0.90
CA SER A 47 17.35 -0.40 -0.13
C SER A 47 17.18 -0.59 1.38
N LEU A 48 16.12 -1.28 1.81
CA LEU A 48 15.91 -1.64 3.21
C LEU A 48 16.96 -2.67 3.66
N ASP A 49 17.14 -3.73 2.88
CA ASP A 49 18.11 -4.81 3.15
C ASP A 49 19.55 -4.28 3.22
N ALA A 50 19.88 -3.32 2.35
CA ALA A 50 21.18 -2.65 2.33
C ALA A 50 21.37 -1.59 3.43
N GLY A 51 20.31 -1.25 4.19
CA GLY A 51 20.32 -0.16 5.15
C GLY A 51 20.50 1.24 4.54
N ASP A 52 20.28 1.39 3.23
CA ASP A 52 20.45 2.65 2.50
C ASP A 52 19.19 3.52 2.63
N ALA A 53 19.15 4.31 3.70
CA ALA A 53 18.05 5.22 3.98
C ALA A 53 17.82 6.26 2.87
N LYS A 54 18.87 6.69 2.16
CA LYS A 54 18.76 7.72 1.11
C LYS A 54 18.11 7.13 -0.14
N ALA A 55 18.56 5.96 -0.57
CA ALA A 55 17.93 5.25 -1.68
C ALA A 55 16.48 4.88 -1.36
N TYR A 56 16.22 4.40 -0.13
CA TYR A 56 14.88 4.06 0.34
C TYR A 56 13.93 5.25 0.24
N LEU A 57 14.30 6.41 0.82
CA LEU A 57 13.47 7.62 0.80
C LEU A 57 13.20 8.10 -0.63
N LYS A 58 14.23 8.11 -1.49
CA LYS A 58 14.09 8.50 -2.89
C LYS A 58 13.11 7.58 -3.64
N LEU A 59 13.17 6.27 -3.41
CA LEU A 59 12.27 5.31 -4.04
C LEU A 59 10.84 5.44 -3.50
N ALA A 60 10.69 5.59 -2.18
CA ALA A 60 9.39 5.82 -1.54
C ALA A 60 8.71 7.06 -2.12
N ALA A 61 9.43 8.18 -2.23
CA ALA A 61 8.93 9.41 -2.82
C ALA A 61 8.53 9.24 -4.29
N LYS A 62 9.38 8.60 -5.08
CA LYS A 62 9.12 8.35 -6.51
C LYS A 62 7.87 7.49 -6.74
N LYS A 63 7.62 6.52 -5.86
CA LYS A 63 6.53 5.55 -5.99
C LYS A 63 5.24 5.96 -5.25
N LEU A 64 5.30 7.00 -4.42
CA LEU A 64 4.19 7.43 -3.56
C LEU A 64 2.90 7.71 -4.34
N SER A 65 3.00 8.37 -5.50
CA SER A 65 1.81 8.68 -6.33
C SER A 65 1.09 7.42 -6.84
N LYS A 66 1.81 6.32 -7.08
CA LYS A 66 1.20 5.04 -7.48
C LYS A 66 0.52 4.38 -6.27
N LEU A 67 1.18 4.40 -5.10
CA LEU A 67 0.59 3.88 -3.86
C LEU A 67 -0.69 4.62 -3.47
N THR A 68 -0.70 5.96 -3.57
CA THR A 68 -1.87 6.79 -3.31
C THR A 68 -3.03 6.44 -4.25
N ARG A 69 -2.78 6.34 -5.56
CA ARG A 69 -3.83 5.97 -6.53
C ARG A 69 -4.40 4.57 -6.29
N ALA A 70 -3.57 3.59 -5.93
CA ALA A 70 -4.07 2.25 -5.59
C ALA A 70 -4.95 2.28 -4.32
N THR A 71 -4.65 3.17 -3.38
CA THR A 71 -5.47 3.36 -2.17
C THR A 71 -6.79 4.02 -2.50
N GLU A 72 -6.78 5.08 -3.33
CA GLU A 72 -7.98 5.77 -3.80
C GLU A 72 -8.89 4.82 -4.58
N LEU A 73 -8.33 4.05 -5.52
CA LEU A 73 -9.06 3.04 -6.28
C LEU A 73 -9.71 2.02 -5.33
N TYR A 74 -8.96 1.50 -4.35
CA TYR A 74 -9.51 0.55 -3.41
C TYR A 74 -10.68 1.12 -2.61
N THR A 75 -10.54 2.32 -2.05
CA THR A 75 -11.62 2.97 -1.29
C THR A 75 -12.85 3.23 -2.17
N GLU A 76 -12.65 3.56 -3.45
CA GLU A 76 -13.74 3.78 -4.41
C GLU A 76 -14.52 2.51 -4.71
N ILE A 77 -13.84 1.42 -5.06
CA ILE A 77 -14.50 0.17 -5.51
C ILE A 77 -14.94 -0.74 -4.37
N GLN A 78 -14.32 -0.64 -3.18
CA GLN A 78 -14.56 -1.55 -2.06
C GLN A 78 -16.04 -1.73 -1.68
N PRO A 79 -16.89 -0.68 -1.63
CA PRO A 79 -18.31 -0.84 -1.30
C PRO A 79 -19.09 -1.69 -2.30
N GLU A 80 -18.68 -1.67 -3.58
CA GLU A 80 -19.30 -2.45 -4.66
C GLU A 80 -18.79 -3.90 -4.65
N VAL A 81 -17.51 -4.07 -4.34
CA VAL A 81 -16.87 -5.39 -4.28
C VAL A 81 -17.38 -6.22 -3.09
N SER A 82 -17.41 -5.65 -1.88
CA SER A 82 -17.85 -6.38 -0.69
C SER A 82 -18.18 -5.46 0.48
N GLY A 83 -19.38 -5.60 1.05
CA GLY A 83 -19.77 -4.91 2.29
C GLY A 83 -19.24 -5.54 3.59
N HIS A 84 -18.43 -6.60 3.49
CA HIS A 84 -17.93 -7.31 4.67
C HIS A 84 -16.94 -6.46 5.48
N MET A 85 -17.01 -6.55 6.81
CA MET A 85 -16.20 -5.73 7.73
C MET A 85 -14.70 -5.79 7.43
N ASN A 86 -14.17 -6.95 7.03
CA ASN A 86 -12.75 -7.09 6.68
C ASN A 86 -12.33 -6.14 5.54
N PHE A 87 -13.17 -5.96 4.52
CA PHE A 87 -12.88 -5.05 3.41
C PHE A 87 -12.95 -3.59 3.84
N CYS A 88 -13.98 -3.23 4.61
CA CYS A 88 -14.09 -1.88 5.17
C CYS A 88 -12.87 -1.52 6.05
N MET A 89 -12.43 -2.47 6.90
CA MET A 89 -11.29 -2.29 7.78
C MET A 89 -9.96 -2.29 7.03
N ALA A 90 -9.84 -3.09 5.96
CA ALA A 90 -8.68 -3.07 5.09
C ALA A 90 -8.55 -1.72 4.36
N ALA A 91 -9.65 -1.17 3.83
CA ALA A 91 -9.66 0.16 3.22
C ALA A 91 -9.22 1.22 4.22
N ARG A 92 -9.82 1.22 5.41
CA ARG A 92 -9.47 2.15 6.48
C ARG A 92 -8.01 2.03 6.92
N SER A 93 -7.51 0.80 7.07
CA SER A 93 -6.11 0.55 7.44
C SER A 93 -5.15 1.05 6.37
N LEU A 94 -5.48 0.86 5.09
CA LEU A 94 -4.64 1.29 3.98
C LEU A 94 -4.58 2.81 3.91
N GLU A 95 -5.71 3.51 4.00
CA GLU A 95 -5.78 4.97 4.03
C GLU A 95 -4.89 5.56 5.12
N LEU A 96 -4.99 5.05 6.35
CA LEU A 96 -4.21 5.53 7.48
C LEU A 96 -2.71 5.33 7.26
N ALA A 97 -2.31 4.13 6.82
CA ALA A 97 -0.91 3.83 6.55
C ALA A 97 -0.34 4.71 5.42
N VAL A 98 -1.07 4.88 4.33
CA VAL A 98 -0.63 5.67 3.17
C VAL A 98 -0.59 7.16 3.48
N ALA A 99 -1.54 7.68 4.26
CA ALA A 99 -1.52 9.05 4.75
C ALA A 99 -0.26 9.33 5.60
N GLU A 100 0.08 8.40 6.49
CA GLU A 100 1.28 8.53 7.33
C GLU A 100 2.57 8.37 6.52
N ILE A 101 2.64 7.43 5.56
CA ILE A 101 3.77 7.32 4.63
C ILE A 101 3.97 8.63 3.87
N ARG A 102 2.89 9.22 3.35
CA ARG A 102 2.94 10.50 2.64
C ARG A 102 3.51 11.60 3.53
N ARG A 103 3.01 11.73 4.77
CA ARG A 103 3.51 12.72 5.74
C ARG A 103 5.01 12.55 5.99
N LEU A 104 5.42 11.32 6.30
CA LEU A 104 6.83 10.98 6.58
C LEU A 104 7.75 11.21 5.38
N VAL A 105 7.29 10.91 4.16
CA VAL A 105 8.06 11.18 2.95
C VAL A 105 8.22 12.69 2.74
N SER A 106 7.14 13.48 2.87
CA SER A 106 7.20 14.93 2.70
C SER A 106 8.09 15.65 3.71
N GLU A 107 8.24 15.12 4.93
CA GLU A 107 9.12 15.67 5.95
C GLU A 107 10.61 15.35 5.72
N ASN A 108 10.93 14.42 4.82
CA ASN A 108 12.28 13.86 4.66
C ASN A 108 12.81 13.92 3.21
N VAL A 109 12.13 14.64 2.30
CA VAL A 109 12.48 14.78 0.88
C VAL A 109 12.54 16.23 0.47
#